data_AF-A0A5B7B9W7-F1
#
_entry.id   AF-A0A5B7B9W7-F1
#
_cell.length_a   1.000
_cell.length_b   1.000
_cell.length_c   1.000
_cell.angle_alpha   90.00
_cell.angle_beta   90.00
_cell.angle_gamma   90.00
#
_symmetry.space_group_name_H-M   'P 1'
#
loop_
_entity.id
_entity.type
_entity.pdbx_description
1 polymer ?
#
loop_
_entity_poly.entity_id
_entity_poly.type
_entity_poly.pdbx_seq_one_letter_code
_entity_poly.pdbx_strand_id
1 'polypeptide(L)'
;RMDRYRELVVPKKNIDCSSFGRLVLFLQCQHSQVSAGKLIIIHNGGDPFELYANPTSTNITGTLLDTGNFVVREVSSKQVLWESFDDPTDTLLPSMKLGVNHWTGRNWSLTSWLAEDEPALGAFTIDWDPMERRLVVRRRGVISWTSGVLRDGAFEFIAPKPDPLSLNYNFTNVTNEAEEYFTYSLIIDPFTPEDRRVVSGWILDYQGQIYDQA
;
A
#
# COMPACT_ATOMS: atom_id res chain seq x y z
N ARG A 1 10.30 37.75 -16.48
CA ARG A 1 11.56 37.01 -16.19
C ARG A 1 11.12 35.60 -15.84
N MET A 2 11.39 34.65 -16.73
CA MET A 2 10.94 33.26 -16.67
C MET A 2 11.59 32.56 -15.47
N ASP A 3 10.79 31.95 -14.60
CA ASP A 3 11.28 30.91 -13.70
C ASP A 3 10.81 29.54 -14.19
N ARG A 4 11.82 28.72 -14.46
CA ARG A 4 11.78 27.41 -15.09
C ARG A 4 11.05 26.42 -14.18
N TYR A 5 10.02 25.77 -14.71
CA TYR A 5 9.54 24.50 -14.20
C TYR A 5 10.72 23.52 -14.22
N ARG A 6 11.26 23.20 -13.03
CA ARG A 6 12.13 22.04 -12.88
C ARG A 6 11.20 20.84 -12.87
N GLU A 7 11.19 20.09 -13.97
CA GLU A 7 10.88 18.66 -13.90
C GLU A 7 11.72 18.07 -12.76
N LEU A 8 11.03 17.58 -11.72
CA LEU A 8 11.66 16.87 -10.63
C LEU A 8 12.11 15.51 -11.17
N VAL A 9 13.27 15.51 -11.83
CA VAL A 9 14.13 14.33 -11.94
C VAL A 9 14.55 14.02 -10.51
N VAL A 10 13.86 13.09 -9.87
CA VAL A 10 14.20 12.59 -8.54
C VAL A 10 15.65 12.08 -8.62
N PRO A 11 16.59 12.60 -7.81
CA PRO A 11 17.97 12.16 -7.85
C PRO A 11 18.04 10.70 -7.42
N LYS A 12 18.59 9.84 -8.29
CA LYS A 12 18.97 8.46 -7.98
C LYS A 12 19.91 8.46 -6.77
N LYS A 13 19.38 8.30 -5.56
CA LYS A 13 20.14 7.77 -4.43
C LYS A 13 20.00 6.25 -4.49
N ASN A 14 21.14 5.56 -4.38
CA ASN A 14 21.31 4.12 -4.48
C ASN A 14 20.23 3.33 -3.72
N ILE A 15 19.17 2.96 -4.43
CA ILE A 15 18.21 1.94 -4.03
C ILE A 15 18.54 0.77 -4.93
N ASP A 16 18.90 -0.37 -4.34
CA ASP A 16 19.16 -1.60 -5.08
C ASP A 16 17.84 -2.13 -5.63
N CYS A 17 17.66 -2.04 -6.94
CA CYS A 17 16.42 -2.32 -7.64
C CYS A 17 16.29 -3.82 -8.02
N SER A 18 17.08 -4.73 -7.46
CA SER A 18 17.14 -6.11 -7.98
C SER A 18 15.98 -7.04 -7.58
N SER A 19 15.06 -6.65 -6.70
CA SER A 19 13.85 -7.43 -6.36
C SER A 19 12.57 -6.64 -6.68
N PHE A 20 12.05 -6.86 -7.89
CA PHE A 20 10.95 -6.09 -8.46
C PHE A 20 9.60 -6.76 -8.17
N GLY A 21 8.77 -6.15 -7.31
CA GLY A 21 7.39 -6.65 -7.18
C GLY A 21 6.35 -5.85 -6.37
N ARG A 22 6.63 -4.64 -5.87
CA ARG A 22 5.65 -3.90 -5.05
C ARG A 22 5.24 -2.60 -5.71
N LEU A 23 3.94 -2.36 -5.91
CA LEU A 23 3.41 -1.23 -6.72
C LEU A 23 3.98 0.13 -6.27
N VAL A 24 4.14 0.33 -4.96
CA VAL A 24 4.72 1.56 -4.36
C VAL A 24 6.22 1.70 -4.67
N LEU A 25 6.98 0.60 -4.66
CA LEU A 25 8.42 0.57 -4.99
C LEU A 25 8.65 0.54 -6.52
N PHE A 26 7.72 0.01 -7.30
CA PHE A 26 7.76 -0.02 -8.76
C PHE A 26 7.66 1.37 -9.38
N LEU A 27 6.80 2.23 -8.83
CA LEU A 27 6.68 3.62 -9.26
C LEU A 27 7.94 4.44 -8.94
N GLN A 28 8.75 4.01 -7.97
CA GLN A 28 10.06 4.62 -7.68
C GLN A 28 11.19 4.12 -8.61
N CYS A 29 11.02 2.98 -9.29
CA CYS A 29 12.09 2.34 -10.08
C CYS A 29 11.93 2.48 -11.60
N GLN A 30 10.73 2.78 -12.12
CA GLN A 30 10.46 2.92 -13.56
C GLN A 30 10.12 4.38 -13.93
N HIS A 31 10.30 4.73 -15.20
CA HIS A 31 9.90 6.05 -15.72
C HIS A 31 8.37 6.11 -15.83
N SER A 32 7.68 6.44 -14.73
CA SER A 32 6.24 6.73 -14.77
C SER A 32 6.01 8.05 -15.49
N GLN A 33 5.14 8.06 -16.50
CA GLN A 33 4.73 9.30 -17.17
C GLN A 33 3.27 9.59 -16.88
N VAL A 34 3.02 10.84 -16.50
CA VAL A 34 1.68 11.41 -16.38
C VAL A 34 1.50 12.35 -17.56
N SER A 35 0.62 12.00 -18.50
CA SER A 35 0.41 12.77 -19.73
C SER A 35 -1.05 12.68 -20.17
N ALA A 36 -1.63 13.83 -20.55
CA ALA A 36 -2.96 13.94 -21.15
C ALA A 36 -4.09 13.20 -20.39
N GLY A 37 -4.16 13.38 -19.07
CA GLY A 37 -5.21 12.76 -18.24
C GLY A 37 -4.99 11.28 -17.94
N LYS A 38 -3.81 10.74 -18.27
CA LYS A 38 -3.45 9.33 -18.05
C LYS A 38 -2.23 9.17 -17.14
N LEU A 39 -2.25 8.10 -16.34
CA LEU A 39 -1.07 7.54 -15.68
C LEU A 39 -0.68 6.26 -16.42
N ILE A 40 0.51 6.27 -17.03
CA ILE A 40 1.04 5.13 -17.77
C ILE A 40 2.43 4.74 -17.24
N ILE A 41 2.67 3.43 -17.20
CA ILE A 41 3.99 2.86 -16.98
C ILE A 41 4.53 2.48 -18.35
N ILE A 42 5.73 2.99 -18.66
CA ILE A 42 6.47 2.65 -19.87
C ILE A 42 7.70 1.86 -19.44
N HIS A 43 7.91 0.70 -20.03
CA HIS A 43 9.13 -0.08 -19.86
C HIS A 43 9.81 -0.28 -21.21
N ASN A 44 11.14 -0.45 -21.20
CA ASN A 44 11.91 -0.55 -22.43
C ASN A 44 11.45 -1.75 -23.28
N GLY A 45 10.92 -1.46 -24.47
CA GLY A 45 10.60 -2.45 -25.49
C GLY A 45 9.26 -3.17 -25.37
N GLY A 46 8.36 -2.76 -24.47
CA GLY A 46 6.99 -3.31 -24.40
C GLY A 46 5.90 -2.26 -24.48
N ASP A 47 4.66 -2.75 -24.50
CA ASP A 47 3.48 -1.91 -24.62
C ASP A 47 3.26 -1.09 -23.33
N PRO A 48 2.85 0.18 -23.43
CA PRO A 48 2.52 0.98 -22.25
C PRO A 48 1.40 0.35 -21.43
N PHE A 49 1.58 0.30 -20.11
CA PHE A 49 0.56 -0.17 -19.18
C PHE A 49 -0.19 1.03 -18.58
N GLU A 50 -1.50 1.10 -18.80
CA GLU A 50 -2.35 2.19 -18.30
C GLU A 50 -2.89 1.86 -16.91
N LEU A 51 -2.47 2.63 -15.90
CA LEU A 51 -2.98 2.52 -14.54
C LEU A 51 -4.24 3.35 -14.31
N TYR A 52 -4.33 4.49 -14.99
CA TYR A 52 -5.46 5.40 -14.89
C TYR A 52 -5.63 6.17 -16.20
N ALA A 53 -6.88 6.38 -16.62
CA ALA A 53 -7.22 7.32 -17.67
C ALA A 53 -8.52 8.04 -17.37
N ASN A 54 -8.44 9.36 -17.41
CA ASN A 54 -9.60 10.23 -17.49
C ASN A 54 -9.39 11.27 -18.58
N PRO A 55 -9.97 11.06 -19.78
CA PRO A 55 -9.76 11.93 -20.93
C PRO A 55 -10.34 13.34 -20.74
N THR A 56 -11.16 13.57 -19.71
CA THR A 56 -11.71 14.90 -19.39
C THR A 56 -10.77 15.75 -18.53
N SER A 57 -9.80 15.12 -17.85
CA SER A 57 -8.82 15.82 -17.03
C SER A 57 -7.62 16.23 -17.87
N THR A 58 -7.49 17.53 -18.15
CA THR A 58 -6.46 18.06 -19.06
C THR A 58 -5.15 18.42 -18.36
N ASN A 59 -5.14 18.46 -17.02
CA ASN A 59 -3.95 18.85 -16.25
C ASN A 59 -3.87 18.10 -14.91
N ILE A 60 -3.16 16.98 -14.90
CA ILE A 60 -3.00 16.10 -13.73
C ILE A 60 -1.53 15.98 -13.34
N THR A 61 -1.28 15.77 -12.04
CA THR A 61 0.05 15.53 -11.48
C THR A 61 0.05 14.25 -10.65
N GLY A 62 1.16 13.51 -10.68
CA GLY A 62 1.41 12.39 -9.79
C GLY A 62 2.40 12.79 -8.70
N THR A 63 2.09 12.44 -7.44
CA THR A 63 2.94 12.75 -6.28
C THR A 63 3.06 11.53 -5.39
N LEU A 64 4.28 11.10 -5.07
CA LEU A 64 4.53 10.13 -4.01
C LEU A 64 4.58 10.86 -2.66
N LEU A 65 3.70 10.48 -1.74
CA LEU A 65 3.66 11.01 -0.39
C LEU A 65 4.66 10.28 0.52
N ASP A 66 5.03 10.92 1.63
CA ASP A 66 5.91 10.32 2.65
C ASP A 66 5.32 9.05 3.29
N THR A 67 4.01 8.85 3.19
CA THR A 67 3.32 7.62 3.60
C THR A 67 3.56 6.45 2.66
N GLY A 68 4.17 6.67 1.49
CA GLY A 68 4.28 5.71 0.40
C GLY A 68 3.09 5.71 -0.56
N ASN A 69 2.06 6.52 -0.33
CA ASN A 69 0.92 6.60 -1.24
C ASN A 69 1.27 7.45 -2.48
N PHE A 70 1.23 6.87 -3.67
CA PHE A 70 1.28 7.62 -4.92
C PHE A 70 -0.11 8.10 -5.32
N VAL A 71 -0.27 9.41 -5.46
CA VAL A 71 -1.57 10.04 -5.72
C VAL A 71 -1.54 10.83 -7.01
N VAL A 72 -2.52 10.58 -7.87
CA VAL A 72 -2.80 11.37 -9.06
C VAL A 72 -3.88 12.40 -8.73
N ARG A 73 -3.60 13.67 -8.99
CA ARG A 73 -4.52 14.78 -8.69
C ARG A 73 -4.67 15.73 -9.86
N GLU A 74 -5.82 16.34 -9.97
CA GLU A 74 -6.00 17.48 -10.88
C GLU A 74 -5.30 18.73 -10.30
N VAL A 75 -4.52 19.43 -11.13
CA VAL A 75 -3.72 20.58 -10.67
C VAL A 75 -4.60 21.77 -10.24
N SER A 76 -5.70 22.01 -10.94
CA SER A 76 -6.61 23.15 -10.72
C SER A 76 -7.45 22.98 -9.46
N SER A 77 -8.19 21.87 -9.36
CA SER A 77 -9.12 21.60 -8.26
C SER A 77 -8.46 20.94 -7.04
N LYS A 78 -7.25 20.39 -7.20
CA LYS A 78 -6.58 19.49 -6.23
C LYS A 78 -7.36 18.21 -5.93
N GLN A 79 -8.38 17.89 -6.72
CA GLN A 79 -9.16 16.67 -6.58
C GLN A 79 -8.27 15.45 -6.76
N VAL A 80 -8.39 14.49 -5.85
CA VAL A 80 -7.75 13.17 -5.99
C VAL A 80 -8.53 12.37 -7.02
N LEU A 81 -7.81 11.91 -8.04
CA LEU A 81 -8.36 11.18 -9.17
C LEU A 81 -8.07 9.68 -9.07
N TRP A 82 -6.91 9.32 -8.52
CA TRP A 82 -6.49 7.96 -8.27
C TRP A 82 -5.42 7.95 -7.16
N GLU A 83 -5.35 6.88 -6.38
CA GLU A 83 -4.30 6.67 -5.40
C GLU A 83 -3.89 5.20 -5.31
N SER A 84 -2.60 4.95 -5.07
CA SER A 84 -2.06 3.58 -5.02
C SER A 84 -2.58 2.76 -3.83
N PHE A 85 -2.98 3.43 -2.74
CA PHE A 85 -3.51 2.75 -1.56
C PHE A 85 -4.88 2.12 -1.80
N ASP A 86 -5.57 2.52 -2.87
CA ASP A 86 -6.81 1.91 -3.31
C ASP A 86 -6.63 0.60 -4.09
N ASP A 87 -5.41 0.34 -4.58
CA ASP A 87 -5.04 -0.85 -5.36
C ASP A 87 -3.84 -1.57 -4.69
N PRO A 88 -4.01 -2.11 -3.47
CA PRO A 88 -2.97 -2.83 -2.74
C PRO A 88 -2.45 -4.08 -3.49
N THR A 89 -1.21 -4.47 -3.17
CA THR A 89 -0.56 -5.69 -3.70
C THR A 89 -0.31 -6.71 -2.58
N ASP A 90 0.94 -7.05 -2.27
CA ASP A 90 1.33 -8.01 -1.23
C ASP A 90 1.59 -7.35 0.14
N THR A 91 1.63 -6.01 0.17
CA THR A 91 2.11 -5.24 1.33
C THR A 91 1.04 -4.27 1.82
N LEU A 92 0.80 -4.27 3.13
CA LEU A 92 0.02 -3.27 3.85
C LEU A 92 0.96 -2.29 4.54
N LEU A 93 0.91 -1.02 4.13
CA LEU A 93 1.63 0.08 4.76
C LEU A 93 0.76 0.78 5.81
N PRO A 94 1.36 1.59 6.71
CA PRO A 94 0.58 2.38 7.66
C PRO A 94 -0.42 3.27 6.93
N SER A 95 -1.63 3.41 7.48
CA SER A 95 -2.76 4.15 6.89
C SER A 95 -3.44 3.50 5.68
N MET A 96 -2.93 2.38 5.14
CA MET A 96 -3.68 1.59 4.16
C MET A 96 -4.87 0.89 4.84
N LYS A 97 -5.90 0.57 4.05
CA LYS A 97 -7.12 -0.07 4.52
C LYS A 97 -7.17 -1.53 4.06
N LEU A 98 -7.68 -2.42 4.91
CA LEU A 98 -8.19 -3.73 4.53
C LEU A 98 -9.67 -3.79 4.90
N GLY A 99 -10.55 -4.09 3.96
CA GLY A 99 -12.00 -4.06 4.18
C GLY A 99 -12.75 -3.53 2.97
N VAL A 100 -13.90 -2.92 3.18
CA VAL A 100 -14.83 -2.57 2.09
C VAL A 100 -15.28 -1.11 2.16
N ASN A 101 -15.41 -0.49 0.98
CA ASN A 101 -16.16 0.74 0.78
C ASN A 101 -17.54 0.41 0.18
N HIS A 102 -18.59 0.69 0.93
CA HIS A 102 -19.98 0.36 0.57
C HIS A 102 -20.54 1.23 -0.55
N TRP A 103 -20.00 2.43 -0.76
CA TRP A 103 -20.46 3.35 -1.81
C TRP A 103 -19.87 3.03 -3.17
N THR A 104 -18.58 2.66 -3.22
CA THR A 104 -17.90 2.31 -4.46
C THR A 104 -17.95 0.81 -4.76
N GLY A 105 -18.27 -0.02 -3.76
CA GLY A 105 -18.19 -1.48 -3.82
C GLY A 105 -16.75 -2.01 -3.84
N ARG A 106 -15.75 -1.16 -3.59
CA ARG A 106 -14.34 -1.55 -3.58
C ARG A 106 -14.02 -2.39 -2.34
N ASN A 107 -13.30 -3.49 -2.55
CA ASN A 107 -12.74 -4.32 -1.48
C ASN A 107 -11.22 -4.17 -1.46
N TRP A 108 -10.67 -3.67 -0.36
CA TRP A 108 -9.24 -3.60 -0.11
C TRP A 108 -8.77 -4.89 0.57
N SER A 109 -7.89 -5.61 -0.11
CA SER A 109 -7.30 -6.87 0.33
C SER A 109 -5.87 -6.95 -0.17
N LEU A 110 -4.98 -7.70 0.50
CA LEU A 110 -3.69 -8.02 -0.11
C LEU A 110 -3.78 -9.33 -0.85
N THR A 111 -3.00 -9.45 -1.92
CA THR A 111 -2.76 -10.70 -2.62
C THR A 111 -1.26 -10.96 -2.66
N SER A 112 -0.85 -12.16 -2.25
CA SER A 112 0.56 -12.55 -2.29
C SER A 112 1.08 -12.55 -3.71
N TRP A 113 2.40 -12.54 -3.86
CA TRP A 113 3.01 -12.93 -5.12
C TRP A 113 2.85 -14.43 -5.38
N LEU A 114 3.05 -14.81 -6.64
CA LEU A 114 3.01 -16.20 -7.08
C LEU A 114 4.21 -16.98 -6.56
N ALA A 115 5.38 -16.37 -6.58
CA ALA A 115 6.63 -16.86 -6.03
C ALA A 115 7.50 -15.68 -5.56
N GLU A 116 8.62 -15.99 -4.92
CA GLU A 116 9.56 -15.00 -4.36
C GLU A 116 10.01 -13.92 -5.36
N ASP A 117 10.24 -14.31 -6.61
CA ASP A 117 10.68 -13.41 -7.69
C ASP A 117 9.62 -13.24 -8.80
N GLU A 118 8.38 -13.67 -8.55
CA GLU A 118 7.29 -13.61 -9.53
C GLU A 118 6.12 -12.77 -9.01
N PRO A 119 6.07 -11.45 -9.30
CA PRO A 119 5.07 -10.52 -8.77
C PRO A 119 3.66 -10.68 -9.38
N ALA A 120 3.42 -11.78 -10.09
CA ALA A 120 2.09 -12.16 -10.53
C ALA A 120 1.21 -12.52 -9.31
N LEU A 121 -0.11 -12.46 -9.49
CA LEU A 121 -1.06 -12.79 -8.44
C LEU A 121 -0.87 -14.23 -7.95
N GLY A 122 -0.62 -14.36 -6.66
CA GLY A 122 -0.40 -15.62 -5.98
C GLY A 122 -1.68 -16.29 -5.48
N ALA A 123 -1.49 -17.33 -4.68
CA ALA A 123 -2.58 -18.16 -4.18
C ALA A 123 -3.18 -17.64 -2.87
N PHE A 124 -2.51 -16.72 -2.18
CA PHE A 124 -2.91 -16.26 -0.86
C PHE A 124 -3.48 -14.85 -0.91
N THR A 125 -4.54 -14.62 -0.14
CA THR A 125 -5.07 -13.28 0.13
C THR A 125 -5.17 -13.06 1.62
N ILE A 126 -5.17 -11.79 2.04
CA ILE A 126 -5.54 -11.39 3.39
C ILE A 126 -6.62 -10.31 3.33
N ASP A 127 -7.67 -10.52 4.11
CA ASP A 127 -8.83 -9.64 4.19
C ASP A 127 -9.15 -9.31 5.65
N TRP A 128 -9.86 -8.21 5.86
CA TRP A 128 -10.50 -7.89 7.13
C TRP A 128 -11.90 -8.51 7.20
N ASP A 129 -12.18 -9.23 8.29
CA ASP A 129 -13.50 -9.73 8.65
C ASP A 129 -14.09 -8.78 9.72
N PRO A 130 -14.99 -7.84 9.35
CA PRO A 130 -15.52 -6.85 10.28
C PRO A 130 -16.46 -7.47 11.33
N MET A 131 -17.10 -8.59 11.02
CA MET A 131 -18.03 -9.27 11.93
C MET A 131 -17.29 -9.90 13.10
N GLU A 132 -16.24 -10.68 12.79
CA GLU A 132 -15.42 -11.35 13.80
C GLU A 132 -14.24 -10.47 14.26
N ARG A 133 -14.10 -9.26 13.72
CA ARG A 133 -13.03 -8.29 13.97
C ARG A 133 -11.64 -8.92 13.91
N ARG A 134 -11.31 -9.58 12.80
CA ARG A 134 -10.04 -10.30 12.62
C ARG A 134 -9.52 -10.19 11.20
N LEU A 135 -8.22 -10.40 11.03
CA LEU A 135 -7.61 -10.65 9.73
C LEU A 135 -7.75 -12.12 9.37
N VAL A 136 -8.02 -12.40 8.10
CA VAL A 136 -8.22 -13.74 7.58
C VAL A 136 -7.33 -13.94 6.37
N VAL A 137 -6.40 -14.89 6.46
CA VAL A 137 -5.61 -15.34 5.32
C VAL A 137 -6.34 -16.50 4.66
N ARG A 138 -6.52 -16.42 3.35
CA ARG A 138 -7.14 -17.46 2.53
C ARG A 138 -6.15 -17.96 1.49
N ARG A 139 -6.13 -19.27 1.28
CA ARG A 139 -5.47 -19.91 0.14
C ARG A 139 -6.53 -20.33 -0.86
N ARG A 140 -6.57 -19.67 -2.03
CA ARG A 140 -7.58 -19.92 -3.08
C ARG A 140 -9.02 -19.90 -2.53
N GLY A 141 -9.32 -18.90 -1.71
CA GLY A 141 -10.64 -18.70 -1.08
C GLY A 141 -10.91 -19.54 0.17
N VAL A 142 -10.05 -20.51 0.51
CA VAL A 142 -10.20 -21.34 1.72
C VAL A 142 -9.38 -20.73 2.86
N ILE A 143 -10.00 -20.54 4.03
CA ILE A 143 -9.31 -19.99 5.21
C ILE A 143 -8.15 -20.92 5.59
N SER A 144 -6.93 -20.35 5.63
CA SER A 144 -5.72 -21.05 6.05
C SER A 144 -5.24 -20.59 7.42
N TRP A 145 -5.47 -19.32 7.76
CA TRP A 145 -5.06 -18.74 9.04
C TRP A 145 -5.92 -17.53 9.39
N THR A 146 -6.01 -17.19 10.68
CA THR A 146 -6.64 -15.95 11.15
C THR A 146 -5.79 -15.31 12.23
N SER A 147 -5.83 -13.99 12.36
CA SER A 147 -5.17 -13.28 13.47
C SER A 147 -5.78 -13.56 14.84
N GLY A 148 -6.96 -14.18 14.87
CA GLY A 148 -7.86 -14.12 16.01
C GLY A 148 -8.45 -12.72 16.19
N VAL A 149 -9.34 -12.59 17.17
CA VAL A 149 -10.13 -11.36 17.35
C VAL A 149 -9.23 -10.22 17.82
N LEU A 150 -9.39 -9.03 17.24
CA LEU A 150 -8.79 -7.79 17.70
C LEU A 150 -9.50 -7.31 18.99
N ARG A 151 -8.82 -7.41 20.12
CA ARG A 151 -9.30 -6.95 21.44
C ARG A 151 -8.22 -6.13 22.15
N ASP A 152 -8.65 -5.02 22.75
CA ASP A 152 -7.77 -4.14 23.55
C ASP A 152 -6.46 -3.74 22.85
N GLY A 153 -6.54 -3.47 21.54
CA GLY A 153 -5.40 -3.04 20.73
C GLY A 153 -4.45 -4.16 20.29
N ALA A 154 -4.78 -5.43 20.53
CA ALA A 154 -3.98 -6.58 20.13
C ALA A 154 -4.82 -7.68 19.48
N PHE A 155 -4.21 -8.42 18.56
CA PHE A 155 -4.79 -9.64 18.01
C PHE A 155 -4.40 -10.84 18.87
N GLU A 156 -5.30 -11.81 19.00
CA GLU A 156 -5.08 -13.01 19.81
C GLU A 156 -3.84 -13.83 19.38
N PHE A 157 -3.58 -13.91 18.07
CA PHE A 157 -2.50 -14.72 17.50
C PHE A 157 -1.40 -13.90 16.83
N ILE A 158 -1.48 -12.56 16.89
CA ILE A 158 -0.36 -11.68 16.54
C ILE A 158 0.16 -11.12 17.84
N ALA A 159 1.18 -11.76 18.40
CA ALA A 159 1.80 -11.31 19.63
C ALA A 159 2.35 -9.90 19.40
N PRO A 160 1.88 -8.88 20.15
CA PRO A 160 2.68 -7.68 20.27
C PRO A 160 3.99 -8.15 20.89
N LYS A 161 5.10 -7.93 20.20
CA LYS A 161 6.40 -7.92 20.86
C LYS A 161 6.57 -6.47 21.30
N PRO A 162 6.11 -6.05 22.49
CA PRO A 162 6.45 -4.74 23.01
C PRO A 162 7.94 -4.78 23.33
N ASP A 163 8.76 -4.56 22.31
CA ASP A 163 10.16 -4.21 22.53
C ASP A 163 10.17 -2.70 22.81
N PRO A 164 10.61 -2.27 24.00
CA PRO A 164 10.69 -0.86 24.38
C PRO A 164 11.63 -0.03 23.47
N LEU A 165 12.34 -0.67 22.54
CA LEU A 165 13.17 -0.06 21.51
C LEU A 165 12.64 -0.26 20.07
N SER A 166 11.41 -0.77 19.91
CA SER A 166 10.79 -1.12 18.62
C SER A 166 9.57 -0.24 18.26
N LEU A 167 9.22 -0.25 16.97
CA LEU A 167 7.99 0.35 16.44
C LEU A 167 6.77 -0.40 17.00
N ASN A 168 5.93 0.32 17.75
CA ASN A 168 4.67 -0.22 18.25
C ASN A 168 3.56 0.02 17.22
N TYR A 169 2.62 -0.90 17.13
CA TYR A 169 1.47 -0.78 16.23
C TYR A 169 0.25 -0.28 16.98
N ASN A 170 -0.44 0.68 16.39
CA ASN A 170 -1.78 1.05 16.79
C ASN A 170 -2.79 0.49 15.79
N PHE A 171 -3.41 -0.62 16.14
CA PHE A 171 -4.46 -1.25 15.33
C PHE A 171 -5.79 -0.56 15.55
N THR A 172 -6.44 -0.17 14.45
CA THR A 172 -7.73 0.48 14.48
C THR A 172 -8.67 -0.18 13.46
N ASN A 173 -9.94 -0.25 13.80
CA ASN A 173 -10.97 -0.64 12.87
C ASN A 173 -12.06 0.44 12.84
N VAL A 174 -12.55 0.72 11.65
CA VAL A 174 -13.63 1.67 11.40
C VAL A 174 -14.82 0.90 10.86
N THR A 175 -16.00 1.21 11.38
CA THR A 175 -17.27 0.63 10.94
C THR A 175 -18.29 1.75 10.90
N ASN A 176 -18.73 2.14 9.70
CA ASN A 176 -19.78 3.13 9.48
C ASN A 176 -20.57 2.82 8.20
N GLU A 177 -21.56 3.65 7.86
CA GLU A 177 -22.42 3.43 6.67
C GLU A 177 -21.67 3.48 5.34
N ALA A 178 -20.52 4.16 5.29
CA ALA A 178 -19.71 4.31 4.10
C ALA A 178 -18.67 3.21 3.95
N GLU A 179 -17.99 2.84 5.03
CA GLU A 179 -16.83 1.96 5.00
C GLU A 179 -16.68 1.10 6.26
N GLU A 180 -16.18 -0.12 6.06
CA GLU A 180 -15.80 -1.05 7.12
C GLU A 180 -14.41 -1.59 6.85
N TYR A 181 -13.41 -1.18 7.65
CA TYR A 181 -12.03 -1.56 7.40
C TYR A 181 -11.17 -1.61 8.65
N PHE A 182 -10.08 -2.35 8.55
CA PHE A 182 -8.94 -2.33 9.43
C PHE A 182 -7.82 -1.47 8.85
N THR A 183 -7.12 -0.74 9.71
CA THR A 183 -5.89 -0.02 9.38
C THR A 183 -4.99 0.02 10.61
N TYR A 184 -3.72 0.34 10.40
CA TYR A 184 -2.78 0.55 11.48
C TYR A 184 -1.95 1.82 11.28
N SER A 185 -1.47 2.36 12.39
CA SER A 185 -0.45 3.38 12.41
C SER A 185 0.72 2.96 13.29
N LEU A 186 1.88 3.57 13.07
CA LEU A 186 3.08 3.34 13.87
C LEU A 186 3.11 4.33 15.02
N ILE A 187 3.27 3.84 16.24
CA ILE A 187 3.55 4.64 17.42
C ILE A 187 5.08 4.75 17.51
N ILE A 188 5.58 5.94 17.21
CA ILE A 188 6.99 6.27 17.35
C ILE A 188 7.21 6.76 18.78
N ASP A 189 7.97 6.00 19.56
CA ASP A 189 8.37 6.45 20.89
C ASP A 189 9.40 7.59 20.75
N PRO A 190 9.33 8.67 21.55
CA PRO A 190 10.33 9.73 21.53
C PRO A 190 11.78 9.24 21.67
N PHE A 191 11.98 8.09 22.31
CA PHE A 191 13.28 7.45 22.50
C PHE A 191 13.65 6.45 21.40
N THR A 192 12.77 6.19 20.41
CA THR A 192 13.11 5.36 19.24
C THR A 192 14.21 6.04 18.43
N PRO A 193 15.38 5.41 18.25
CA PRO A 193 16.48 5.94 17.44
C PRO A 193 16.04 6.26 16.00
N GLU A 194 16.56 7.36 15.42
CA GLU A 194 16.17 7.81 14.07
C GLU A 194 16.41 6.74 12.98
N ASP A 195 17.48 5.96 13.11
CA ASP A 195 17.81 4.84 12.22
C ASP A 195 16.80 3.69 12.29
N ARG A 196 15.97 3.63 13.34
CA ARG A 196 14.89 2.66 13.51
C ARG A 196 13.51 3.20 13.16
N ARG A 197 13.39 4.49 12.79
CA ARG A 197 12.13 5.09 12.33
C ARG A 197 11.88 4.80 10.85
N VAL A 198 11.97 3.53 10.49
CA VAL A 198 11.71 3.06 9.12
C VAL A 198 10.20 2.82 8.97
N VAL A 199 9.66 3.07 7.77
CA VAL A 199 8.29 2.69 7.46
C VAL A 199 8.19 1.17 7.51
N SER A 200 7.55 0.67 8.56
CA SER A 200 7.24 -0.75 8.73
C SER A 200 5.97 -1.11 7.94
N GLY A 201 6.08 -2.16 7.13
CA GLY A 201 5.02 -2.69 6.27
C GLY A 201 4.78 -4.17 6.54
N TRP A 202 3.52 -4.58 6.60
CA TRP A 202 3.14 -5.99 6.72
C TRP A 202 3.08 -6.64 5.35
N ILE A 203 3.87 -7.68 5.14
CA ILE A 203 3.96 -8.40 3.86
C ILE A 203 3.22 -9.72 3.99
N LEU A 204 2.38 -10.02 3.01
CA LEU A 204 1.84 -11.36 2.76
C LEU A 204 2.72 -12.05 1.70
N ASP A 205 3.55 -13.00 2.12
CA ASP A 205 4.44 -13.70 1.21
C ASP A 205 3.74 -14.78 0.37
N TYR A 206 4.47 -15.33 -0.62
CA TYR A 206 3.98 -16.38 -1.51
C TYR A 206 3.65 -17.71 -0.79
N GLN A 207 4.08 -17.87 0.46
CA GLN A 207 3.78 -19.01 1.32
C GLN A 207 2.56 -18.78 2.23
N GLY A 208 1.99 -17.56 2.23
CA GLY A 208 0.85 -17.17 3.05
C GLY A 208 1.22 -16.77 4.47
N GLN A 209 2.50 -16.45 4.73
CA GLN A 209 2.96 -15.92 6.00
C GLN A 209 2.87 -14.40 6.01
N ILE A 210 2.69 -13.83 7.20
CA ILE A 210 2.69 -12.39 7.43
C ILE A 210 3.89 -12.04 8.28
N TYR A 211 4.71 -11.10 7.81
CA TYR A 211 5.81 -10.56 8.59
C TYR A 211 6.00 -9.06 8.36
N ASP A 212 6.66 -8.43 9.32
CA ASP A 212 7.06 -7.02 9.29
C ASP A 212 8.40 -6.89 8.53
N GLN A 213 8.50 -5.90 7.66
CA GLN A 213 9.72 -5.55 6.92
C GLN A 213 10.62 -4.51 7.62
N ALA A 214 10.39 -4.20 8.89
CA ALA A 214 11.21 -3.25 9.67
C ALA A 214 12.69 -3.65 9.80
#